data_AF-A0A1W9U8Q0-F1
#
_entry.id   AF-A0A1W9U8Q0-F1
#
_cell.length_a   1.000
_cell.length_b   1.000
_cell.length_c   1.000
_cell.angle_alpha   90.00
_cell.angle_beta   90.00
_cell.angle_gamma   90.00
#
_symmetry.space_group_name_H-M   'P 1'
#
loop_
_entity.id
_entity.type
_entity.pdbx_description
1 polymer ?
#
loop_
_entity_poly.entity_id
_entity_poly.type
_entity_poly.pdbx_seq_one_letter_code
_entity_poly.pdbx_strand_id
1 'polypeptide(L)'
;MKCSNCGFENRADARFCKRCGQPLPALSTPSATPPPPGTICPACGATAKPGARFCPRCGKPLAAPPPSPAQSPPLTVTQPSMGPLPQPYGSPPTAPSQPQRRPSRWPLLAGGIVAFLCIVAIIAAAWFALKHLGGEETPIPTTAPTVESTAKPSPTVPPPTATPTLLPPPPPLSPEPTTEVSSTLSFDAQVGIAASAPELRVGEVLTVTVTITNTGNVPFDHLRYQLVGEWEQFFTVIAEPATEHEIEVLNGESQTVTFELKAIQTGVIQFHADVTVDTQEEPPVTKPISSEKVVEVSVVE
;
A
#
# COMPACT_ATOMS: atom_id res chain seq x y z
N MET A 1 30.51 -23.24 7.41
CA MET A 1 30.95 -23.58 6.03
C MET A 1 31.37 -22.31 5.31
N LYS A 2 32.50 -22.31 4.61
CA LYS A 2 33.01 -21.12 3.91
C LYS A 2 32.41 -21.02 2.51
N CYS A 3 31.98 -19.82 2.12
CA CYS A 3 31.51 -19.56 0.77
C CYS A 3 32.68 -19.68 -0.22
N SER A 4 32.52 -20.48 -1.28
CA SER A 4 33.53 -20.63 -2.33
C SER A 4 33.73 -19.36 -3.17
N ASN A 5 32.72 -18.49 -3.23
CA ASN A 5 32.78 -17.24 -3.99
C ASN A 5 33.50 -16.12 -3.23
N CYS A 6 33.17 -15.90 -1.94
CA CYS A 6 33.66 -14.73 -1.19
C CYS A 6 34.41 -15.05 0.11
N GLY A 7 34.61 -16.33 0.43
CA GLY A 7 35.34 -16.79 1.61
C GLY A 7 34.63 -16.61 2.96
N PHE A 8 33.44 -16.00 3.00
CA PHE A 8 32.72 -15.72 4.23
C PHE A 8 32.27 -17.01 4.95
N GLU A 9 32.40 -17.03 6.28
CA GLU A 9 31.99 -18.12 7.16
C GLU A 9 30.47 -18.08 7.38
N ASN A 10 29.74 -19.06 6.85
CA ASN A 10 28.29 -19.18 7.01
C ASN A 10 27.94 -20.34 7.97
N ARG A 11 26.74 -20.30 8.59
CA ARG A 11 26.21 -21.47 9.32
C ARG A 11 26.07 -22.67 8.38
N ALA A 12 26.17 -23.87 8.93
CA ALA A 12 26.12 -25.12 8.15
C ALA A 12 24.75 -25.38 7.47
N ASP A 13 23.69 -24.75 7.95
CA ASP A 13 22.32 -24.83 7.42
C ASP A 13 21.96 -23.64 6.50
N ALA A 14 22.89 -22.73 6.24
CA ALA A 14 22.63 -21.57 5.39
C ALA A 14 22.48 -21.98 3.91
N ARG A 15 21.35 -21.63 3.29
CA ARG A 15 21.08 -21.91 1.87
C ARG A 15 21.77 -20.94 0.91
N PHE A 16 22.06 -19.73 1.39
CA PHE A 16 22.72 -18.66 0.64
C PHE A 16 23.80 -18.02 1.50
N CYS A 17 24.85 -17.50 0.87
CA CYS A 17 25.88 -16.77 1.58
C CYS A 17 25.35 -15.42 2.07
N LYS A 18 25.44 -15.15 3.37
CA LYS A 18 24.98 -13.88 3.96
C LYS A 18 25.71 -12.64 3.44
N ARG A 19 26.91 -12.81 2.87
CA ARG A 19 27.73 -11.68 2.41
C ARG A 19 27.61 -11.41 0.91
N CYS A 20 27.48 -12.44 0.08
CA CYS A 20 27.48 -12.27 -1.39
C CYS A 20 26.25 -12.85 -2.09
N GLY A 21 25.28 -13.41 -1.34
CA GLY A 21 24.06 -13.99 -1.90
C GLY A 21 24.22 -15.31 -2.65
N GLN A 22 25.45 -15.75 -2.93
CA GLN A 22 25.72 -16.97 -3.70
C GLN A 22 25.13 -18.22 -2.99
N PRO A 23 24.40 -19.10 -3.71
CA PRO A 23 23.77 -20.28 -3.12
C PRO A 23 24.82 -21.26 -2.61
N LEU A 24 24.70 -21.65 -1.35
CA LEU A 24 25.64 -22.59 -0.73
C LEU A 24 25.18 -24.03 -1.00
N PRO A 25 26.11 -24.97 -1.19
CA PRO A 25 25.76 -26.37 -1.37
C PRO A 25 25.05 -26.89 -0.12
N ALA A 26 23.77 -27.22 -0.24
CA ALA A 26 22.99 -27.78 0.85
C ALA A 26 23.59 -29.13 1.25
N LEU A 27 24.17 -29.20 2.46
CA LEU A 27 24.46 -30.48 3.10
C LEU A 27 23.12 -31.19 3.28
N SER A 28 22.88 -32.17 2.42
CA SER A 28 21.72 -33.04 2.51
C SER A 28 21.86 -33.82 3.81
N THR A 29 21.20 -33.35 4.87
CA THR A 29 20.92 -34.21 6.01
C THR A 29 20.07 -35.37 5.47
N PRO A 30 20.45 -36.63 5.71
CA PRO A 30 19.59 -37.76 5.41
C PRO A 30 18.44 -37.74 6.41
N SER A 31 17.40 -36.95 6.13
CA SER A 31 16.10 -37.13 6.78
C SER A 31 15.41 -38.31 6.09
N ALA A 32 15.73 -39.49 6.59
CA ALA A 32 14.98 -40.70 6.30
C ALA A 32 13.61 -40.60 6.96
N THR A 33 12.57 -40.38 6.15
CA THR A 33 11.32 -41.16 6.16
C THR A 33 10.57 -40.79 4.87
N PRO A 34 10.35 -41.71 3.91
CA PRO A 34 9.47 -41.42 2.80
C PRO A 34 8.07 -41.12 3.36
N PRO A 35 7.42 -40.02 2.95
CA PRO A 35 6.04 -39.76 3.37
C PRO A 35 5.18 -40.97 2.97
N PRO A 36 4.16 -41.34 3.78
CA PRO A 36 3.26 -42.42 3.41
C PRO A 36 2.69 -42.16 2.01
N PRO A 37 2.44 -43.20 1.19
CA PRO A 37 1.85 -43.00 -0.13
C PRO A 37 0.56 -42.20 0.03
N GLY A 38 0.56 -40.99 -0.56
CA GLY A 38 -0.59 -40.10 -0.53
C GLY A 38 -1.75 -40.66 -1.34
N THR A 39 -2.97 -40.22 -1.06
CA THR A 39 -4.15 -40.63 -1.82
C THR A 39 -4.20 -39.87 -3.14
N ILE A 40 -4.32 -40.58 -4.25
CA ILE A 40 -4.51 -39.95 -5.57
C ILE A 40 -5.97 -39.55 -5.73
N CYS A 41 -6.21 -38.30 -6.13
CA CYS A 41 -7.55 -37.80 -6.38
C CYS A 41 -8.17 -38.50 -7.60
N PRO A 42 -9.33 -39.17 -7.47
CA PRO A 42 -9.98 -39.83 -8.60
C PRO A 42 -10.52 -38.84 -9.64
N ALA A 43 -10.70 -37.58 -9.28
CA ALA A 43 -11.28 -36.58 -10.17
C ALA A 43 -10.26 -35.80 -11.01
N CYS A 44 -9.00 -35.68 -10.57
CA CYS A 44 -8.00 -34.88 -11.28
C CYS A 44 -6.59 -35.49 -11.28
N GLY A 45 -6.37 -36.63 -10.63
CA GLY A 45 -5.07 -37.31 -10.60
C GLY A 45 -4.03 -36.71 -9.64
N ALA A 46 -4.34 -35.62 -8.94
CA ALA A 46 -3.41 -35.02 -7.99
C ALA A 46 -3.23 -35.86 -6.72
N THR A 47 -1.99 -36.00 -6.25
CA THR A 47 -1.67 -36.63 -4.97
C THR A 47 -1.99 -35.71 -3.80
N ALA A 48 -2.76 -36.21 -2.84
CA ALA A 48 -3.09 -35.54 -1.60
C ALA A 48 -2.33 -36.15 -0.41
N LYS A 49 -2.11 -35.35 0.63
CA LYS A 49 -1.50 -35.83 1.88
C LYS A 49 -2.39 -36.92 2.52
N PRO A 50 -1.80 -37.93 3.20
CA PRO A 50 -2.57 -38.92 3.95
C PRO A 50 -3.57 -38.25 4.91
N GLY A 51 -4.83 -38.69 4.88
CA GLY A 51 -5.90 -38.14 5.74
C GLY A 51 -6.64 -36.90 5.19
N ALA A 52 -6.27 -36.38 4.01
CA ALA A 52 -7.00 -35.28 3.39
C ALA A 52 -8.45 -35.68 3.03
N ARG A 53 -9.45 -34.90 3.46
CA ARG A 53 -10.87 -35.13 3.12
C ARG A 53 -11.24 -34.61 1.73
N PHE A 54 -10.54 -33.58 1.26
CA PHE A 54 -10.76 -32.91 -0.02
C PHE A 54 -9.45 -32.78 -0.81
N CYS A 55 -9.54 -32.76 -2.13
CA CYS A 55 -8.39 -32.61 -3.01
C CYS A 55 -7.87 -31.17 -2.98
N PRO A 56 -6.56 -30.93 -2.72
CA PRO A 56 -5.99 -29.59 -2.71
C PRO A 56 -5.91 -28.93 -4.10
N ARG A 57 -6.09 -29.70 -5.18
CA ARG A 57 -6.06 -29.20 -6.56
C ARG A 57 -7.43 -28.87 -7.13
N CYS A 58 -8.46 -29.66 -6.83
CA CYS A 58 -9.79 -29.50 -7.44
C CYS A 58 -10.95 -29.41 -6.45
N GLY A 59 -10.70 -29.48 -5.14
CA GLY A 59 -11.71 -29.33 -4.08
C GLY A 59 -12.67 -30.52 -3.90
N LYS A 60 -12.64 -31.53 -4.78
CA LYS A 60 -13.52 -32.70 -4.66
C LYS A 60 -13.14 -33.60 -3.47
N PRO A 61 -14.12 -34.25 -2.81
CA PRO A 61 -13.86 -35.15 -1.69
C PRO A 61 -13.04 -36.36 -2.15
N LEU A 62 -12.08 -36.78 -1.32
CA LEU A 62 -11.18 -37.91 -1.59
C LEU A 62 -11.69 -39.25 -1.02
N ALA A 63 -12.73 -39.19 -0.16
CA ALA A 63 -13.45 -40.34 0.35
C ALA A 63 -14.95 -40.17 0.08
N ALA A 64 -15.63 -41.25 -0.27
CA ALA A 64 -17.09 -41.27 -0.28
C ALA A 64 -17.61 -41.02 1.15
N PRO A 65 -18.61 -40.16 1.36
CA PRO A 65 -19.25 -40.03 2.66
C PRO A 65 -19.79 -41.41 3.09
N PRO A 66 -19.75 -41.77 4.38
CA PRO A 66 -20.35 -43.01 4.86
C PRO A 66 -21.83 -43.05 4.42
N PRO A 67 -22.39 -44.23 4.11
CA PRO A 67 -23.79 -44.34 3.77
C PRO A 67 -24.62 -43.73 4.92
N SER A 68 -25.39 -42.69 4.59
CA SER A 68 -26.38 -42.15 5.50
C SER A 68 -27.28 -43.30 5.95
N PRO A 69 -27.53 -43.49 7.26
CA PRO A 69 -28.57 -44.40 7.71
C PRO A 69 -29.87 -44.07 6.97
N ALA A 70 -30.51 -45.14 6.49
CA ALA A 70 -31.76 -45.07 5.76
C ALA A 70 -32.77 -44.17 6.47
N GLN A 71 -33.47 -43.38 5.66
CA GLN A 71 -34.66 -42.65 6.05
C GLN A 71 -35.59 -43.59 6.80
N SER A 72 -35.91 -43.25 8.05
CA SER A 72 -37.01 -43.87 8.78
C SER A 72 -38.30 -43.66 7.97
N PRO A 73 -39.18 -44.66 7.86
CA PRO A 73 -40.48 -44.46 7.22
C PRO A 73 -41.27 -43.38 7.96
N PRO A 74 -42.13 -42.61 7.26
CA PRO A 74 -42.94 -41.59 7.92
C PRO A 74 -43.85 -42.27 8.93
N LEU A 75 -43.70 -41.92 10.20
CA LEU A 75 -44.65 -42.30 11.23
C LEU A 75 -45.98 -41.62 10.90
N THR A 76 -46.97 -42.41 10.50
CA THR A 76 -48.37 -42.00 10.47
C THR A 76 -48.78 -41.68 11.90
N VAL A 77 -48.80 -40.40 12.25
CA VAL A 77 -49.46 -39.93 13.47
C VAL A 77 -50.96 -39.99 13.21
N THR A 78 -51.62 -41.01 13.77
CA THR A 78 -53.08 -41.03 13.91
C THR A 78 -53.47 -39.96 14.93
N GLN A 79 -53.91 -38.80 14.44
CA GLN A 79 -54.35 -37.69 15.27
C GLN A 79 -55.74 -38.00 15.88
N PRO A 80 -55.93 -37.92 17.21
CA PRO A 80 -57.27 -37.97 17.77
C PRO A 80 -58.03 -36.69 17.44
N SER A 81 -59.27 -36.85 16.97
CA SER A 81 -60.21 -35.78 16.67
C SER A 81 -60.54 -34.98 17.94
N MET A 82 -59.93 -33.80 18.10
CA MET A 82 -60.45 -32.75 18.98
C MET A 82 -61.27 -31.75 18.15
N GLY A 83 -62.44 -31.39 18.68
CA GLY A 83 -63.42 -30.51 18.06
C GLY A 83 -62.91 -29.07 17.80
N PRO A 84 -63.76 -28.22 17.20
CA PRO A 84 -63.33 -26.93 16.69
C PRO A 84 -63.13 -25.92 17.83
N LEU A 85 -61.93 -25.34 17.90
CA LEU A 85 -61.64 -24.14 18.68
C LEU A 85 -61.34 -22.96 17.73
N PRO A 86 -61.66 -21.72 18.16
CA PRO A 86 -61.84 -20.57 17.29
C PRO A 86 -60.52 -20.03 16.73
N GLN A 87 -60.56 -19.48 15.51
CA GLN A 87 -59.43 -18.74 14.93
C GLN A 87 -59.22 -17.41 15.66
N PRO A 88 -57.94 -17.05 15.89
CA PRO A 88 -57.53 -15.69 15.59
C PRO A 88 -56.17 -15.61 14.87
N TYR A 89 -56.16 -14.79 13.82
CA TYR A 89 -55.06 -13.99 13.27
C TYR A 89 -53.66 -14.59 13.07
N GLY A 90 -53.22 -14.55 11.81
CA GLY A 90 -51.80 -14.51 11.44
C GLY A 90 -51.56 -15.07 10.05
N SER A 91 -51.29 -14.20 9.08
CA SER A 91 -50.78 -14.58 7.75
C SER A 91 -49.52 -15.44 7.87
N PRO A 92 -49.30 -16.44 7.00
CA PRO A 92 -48.05 -17.20 7.02
C PRO A 92 -46.86 -16.28 6.64
N PRO A 93 -45.67 -16.45 7.24
CA PRO A 93 -44.48 -15.75 6.81
C PRO A 93 -44.12 -16.21 5.39
N THR A 94 -43.91 -15.23 4.51
CA THR A 94 -43.45 -15.41 3.14
C THR A 94 -42.18 -16.26 3.09
N ALA A 95 -42.22 -17.35 2.33
CA ALA A 95 -41.05 -18.19 2.07
C ALA A 95 -39.90 -17.34 1.50
N PRO A 96 -38.63 -17.59 1.88
CA PRO A 96 -37.50 -16.89 1.29
C PRO A 96 -37.44 -17.18 -0.21
N SER A 97 -37.39 -16.11 -1.00
CA SER A 97 -37.25 -16.17 -2.45
C SER A 97 -35.94 -16.86 -2.83
N GLN A 98 -36.02 -17.85 -3.73
CA GLN A 98 -34.84 -18.51 -4.28
C GLN A 98 -33.92 -17.49 -4.97
N PRO A 99 -32.58 -17.66 -4.86
CA PRO A 99 -31.62 -16.77 -5.51
C PRO A 99 -31.78 -16.87 -7.03
N GLN A 100 -32.23 -15.77 -7.63
CA GLN A 100 -32.31 -15.67 -9.08
C GLN A 100 -30.91 -15.72 -9.69
N ARG A 101 -30.69 -16.69 -10.59
CA ARG A 101 -29.46 -16.79 -11.40
C ARG A 101 -29.26 -15.48 -12.14
N ARG A 102 -28.22 -14.73 -11.75
CA ARG A 102 -27.79 -13.53 -12.48
C ARG A 102 -27.33 -13.94 -13.89
N PRO A 103 -27.82 -13.28 -14.95
CA PRO A 103 -27.38 -13.58 -16.31
C PRO A 103 -25.90 -13.17 -16.48
N SER A 104 -25.16 -14.03 -17.17
CA SER A 104 -23.73 -13.91 -17.44
C SER A 104 -23.42 -12.63 -18.23
N ARG A 105 -22.58 -11.75 -17.66
CA ARG A 105 -22.11 -10.49 -18.27
C ARG A 105 -20.99 -10.70 -19.30
N TRP A 106 -20.92 -11.88 -19.93
CA TRP A 106 -19.89 -12.20 -20.90
C TRP A 106 -19.87 -11.32 -22.16
N PRO A 107 -20.98 -10.73 -22.68
CA PRO A 107 -20.88 -9.92 -23.89
C PRO A 107 -20.30 -8.51 -23.66
N LEU A 108 -20.10 -8.07 -22.41
CA LEU A 108 -19.53 -6.73 -22.10
C LEU A 108 -17.99 -6.69 -22.18
N LEU A 109 -17.32 -7.83 -22.01
CA LEU A 109 -15.85 -7.92 -22.08
C LEU A 109 -15.32 -7.87 -23.52
N ALA A 110 -16.06 -8.43 -24.49
CA ALA A 110 -15.65 -8.41 -25.90
C ALA A 110 -15.73 -7.00 -26.51
N GLY A 111 -16.74 -6.20 -26.14
CA GLY A 111 -16.89 -4.81 -26.60
C GLY A 111 -15.79 -3.88 -26.08
N GLY A 112 -15.35 -4.08 -24.84
CA GLY A 112 -14.28 -3.30 -24.23
C GLY A 112 -12.92 -3.50 -24.91
N ILE A 113 -12.60 -4.73 -25.32
CA ILE A 113 -11.33 -5.04 -25.99
C ILE A 113 -11.27 -4.36 -27.37
N VAL A 114 -12.36 -4.38 -28.14
CA VAL A 114 -12.40 -3.72 -29.45
C VAL A 114 -12.28 -2.20 -29.31
N ALA A 115 -12.98 -1.60 -28.35
CA ALA A 115 -12.87 -0.16 -28.09
C ALA A 115 -11.44 0.23 -27.65
N PHE A 116 -10.81 -0.57 -26.79
CA PHE A 116 -9.43 -0.35 -26.35
C PHE A 116 -8.44 -0.43 -27.52
N LEU A 117 -8.57 -1.44 -28.38
CA LEU A 117 -7.70 -1.57 -29.56
C LEU A 117 -7.85 -0.39 -30.54
N CYS A 118 -9.07 0.12 -30.73
CA CYS A 118 -9.29 1.32 -31.54
C CYS A 118 -8.63 2.56 -30.93
N ILE A 119 -8.72 2.74 -29.61
CA ILE A 119 -8.10 3.88 -28.91
C ILE A 119 -6.57 3.81 -29.02
N VAL A 120 -5.98 2.63 -28.79
CA VAL A 120 -4.53 2.42 -28.92
C VAL A 120 -4.05 2.73 -30.35
N ALA A 121 -4.82 2.33 -31.37
CA ALA A 121 -4.49 2.63 -32.76
C ALA A 121 -4.52 4.15 -33.07
N ILE A 122 -5.50 4.88 -32.52
CA ILE A 122 -5.60 6.34 -32.69
C ILE A 122 -4.43 7.04 -31.99
N ILE A 123 -4.08 6.62 -30.77
CA ILE A 123 -2.95 7.18 -30.03
C ILE A 123 -1.64 6.93 -30.78
N ALA A 124 -1.43 5.73 -31.30
CA ALA A 124 -0.25 5.40 -32.10
C ALA A 124 -0.16 6.25 -33.38
N ALA A 125 -1.28 6.48 -34.07
CA ALA A 125 -1.33 7.33 -35.26
C ALA A 125 -1.03 8.81 -34.93
N ALA A 126 -1.57 9.32 -33.82
CA ALA A 126 -1.31 10.69 -33.37
C ALA A 126 0.15 10.89 -32.97
N TRP A 127 0.73 9.92 -32.25
CA TRP A 127 2.15 9.94 -31.87
C TRP A 127 3.08 9.90 -33.09
N PHE A 128 2.72 9.09 -34.09
CA PHE A 128 3.46 9.02 -35.36
C PHE A 128 3.38 10.34 -36.14
N ALA A 129 2.21 10.98 -36.19
CA ALA A 129 2.03 12.28 -36.82
C ALA A 129 2.85 13.39 -36.11
N LEU A 130 2.85 13.40 -34.78
CA LEU A 130 3.63 14.36 -33.98
C LEU A 130 5.15 14.17 -34.18
N LYS A 131 5.60 12.92 -34.37
CA LYS A 131 7.01 12.60 -34.59
C LYS A 131 7.50 12.95 -36.01
N HIS A 132 6.59 13.05 -36.99
CA HIS A 132 6.94 13.30 -38.39
C HIS A 132 6.69 14.73 -38.89
N LEU A 133 6.03 15.60 -38.11
CA LEU A 133 5.75 17.00 -38.47
C LEU A 133 6.51 18.01 -37.57
N GLY A 134 7.73 17.68 -37.18
CA GLY A 134 8.65 18.61 -36.51
C GLY A 134 9.46 19.40 -37.53
N GLY A 135 9.01 20.59 -37.91
CA GLY A 135 9.80 21.50 -38.73
C GLY A 135 9.05 22.75 -39.20
N GLU A 136 8.76 23.68 -38.29
CA GLU A 136 8.75 25.10 -38.65
C GLU A 136 9.01 25.95 -37.41
N GLU A 137 10.26 26.39 -37.25
CA GLU A 137 10.67 27.32 -36.20
C GLU A 137 10.25 28.73 -36.60
N THR A 138 9.36 29.35 -35.82
CA THR A 138 9.02 30.77 -35.99
C THR A 138 9.95 31.62 -35.11
N PRO A 139 10.76 32.54 -35.67
CA PRO A 139 11.75 33.28 -34.91
C PRO A 139 11.13 34.43 -34.10
N ILE A 140 11.63 34.59 -32.88
CA ILE A 140 11.35 35.69 -31.94
C ILE A 140 12.12 36.94 -32.41
N PRO A 141 11.51 38.13 -32.51
CA PRO A 141 12.26 39.37 -32.57
C PRO A 141 12.64 39.86 -31.16
N THR A 142 13.94 39.92 -30.94
CA THR A 142 14.63 40.74 -29.94
C THR A 142 14.25 42.21 -30.07
N THR A 143 13.80 42.83 -28.98
CA THR A 143 13.98 44.27 -28.75
C THR A 143 14.08 44.56 -27.25
N ALA A 144 15.24 45.10 -26.86
CA ALA A 144 15.45 45.99 -25.73
C ALA A 144 16.18 47.23 -26.28
N PRO A 145 16.37 48.34 -25.56
CA PRO A 145 15.76 48.81 -24.30
C PRO A 145 15.20 50.27 -24.42
N THR A 146 14.31 50.69 -23.51
CA THR A 146 14.05 52.14 -23.30
C THR A 146 13.91 52.44 -21.81
N VAL A 147 14.77 53.35 -21.38
CA VAL A 147 14.84 53.99 -20.07
C VAL A 147 13.71 55.00 -19.95
N GLU A 148 12.93 55.02 -18.86
CA GLU A 148 12.32 56.28 -18.43
C GLU A 148 12.13 56.39 -16.92
N SER A 149 12.58 57.54 -16.44
CA SER A 149 12.68 58.01 -15.07
C SER A 149 11.42 58.81 -14.74
N THR A 150 10.79 58.57 -13.59
CA THR A 150 9.95 59.59 -12.94
C THR A 150 9.88 59.35 -11.43
N ALA A 151 10.74 60.00 -10.66
CA ALA A 151 10.57 60.19 -9.22
C ALA A 151 10.22 61.66 -8.95
N LYS A 152 9.09 61.86 -8.27
CA LYS A 152 8.48 63.13 -7.87
C LYS A 152 9.18 63.72 -6.62
N PRO A 153 9.35 65.05 -6.50
CA PRO A 153 9.97 65.65 -5.32
C PRO A 153 8.94 66.02 -4.26
N SER A 154 9.36 65.98 -2.98
CA SER A 154 8.72 66.76 -1.92
C SER A 154 9.77 67.19 -0.89
N PRO A 155 9.79 68.46 -0.43
CA PRO A 155 10.81 69.04 0.43
C PRO A 155 10.43 68.92 1.92
N THR A 156 11.38 69.11 2.84
CA THR A 156 11.21 69.85 4.12
C THR A 156 12.53 69.85 4.95
N VAL A 157 13.14 71.04 5.01
CA VAL A 157 13.79 71.74 6.15
C VAL A 157 14.98 71.10 6.93
N PRO A 158 16.12 71.81 7.11
CA PRO A 158 17.19 71.45 8.06
C PRO A 158 17.08 72.22 9.40
N PRO A 159 17.64 71.69 10.51
CA PRO A 159 18.46 72.56 11.39
C PRO A 159 19.61 71.76 12.08
N PRO A 160 20.37 72.34 13.02
CA PRO A 160 21.64 72.98 12.76
C PRO A 160 22.86 72.22 13.35
N THR A 161 24.02 72.63 12.85
CA THR A 161 25.38 72.46 13.39
C THR A 161 25.45 72.17 14.90
N ALA A 162 25.96 70.99 15.24
CA ALA A 162 26.52 70.70 16.56
C ALA A 162 27.97 70.21 16.40
N THR A 163 28.85 70.92 17.10
CA THR A 163 30.27 70.75 17.32
C THR A 163 30.70 69.28 17.55
N PRO A 164 31.84 68.81 16.99
CA PRO A 164 32.33 67.47 17.28
C PRO A 164 32.92 67.40 18.70
N THR A 165 32.16 66.80 19.62
CA THR A 165 32.71 66.29 20.89
C THR A 165 33.45 64.99 20.58
N LEU A 166 34.76 64.99 20.78
CA LEU A 166 35.60 63.79 20.72
C LEU A 166 35.11 62.77 21.76
N LEU A 167 34.42 61.72 21.31
CA LEU A 167 34.26 60.50 22.11
C LEU A 167 35.55 59.67 22.06
N PRO A 168 35.96 59.03 23.16
CA PRO A 168 37.08 58.09 23.17
C PRO A 168 36.77 56.85 22.31
N PRO A 169 37.80 56.17 21.77
CA PRO A 169 37.61 55.01 20.91
C PRO A 169 36.90 53.86 21.65
N PRO A 170 36.03 53.09 20.97
CA PRO A 170 35.42 51.92 21.57
C PRO A 170 36.50 50.87 21.93
N PRO A 171 36.31 50.09 23.01
CA PRO A 171 37.20 48.98 23.33
C PRO A 171 37.21 47.94 22.19
N PRO A 172 38.29 47.15 22.04
CA PRO A 172 38.36 46.15 20.99
C PRO A 172 37.17 45.20 21.13
N LEU A 173 36.42 45.05 20.04
CA LEU A 173 35.41 44.01 19.88
C LEU A 173 36.07 42.67 20.20
N SER A 174 35.66 42.03 21.29
CA SER A 174 35.86 40.60 21.49
C SER A 174 35.37 39.88 20.23
N PRO A 175 36.09 38.87 19.71
CA PRO A 175 35.57 38.09 18.60
C PRO A 175 34.22 37.50 19.04
N GLU A 176 33.16 37.80 18.30
CA GLU A 176 31.91 37.05 18.42
C GLU A 176 32.26 35.56 18.35
N PRO A 177 31.71 34.71 19.23
CA PRO A 177 31.84 33.29 19.05
C PRO A 177 31.13 32.96 17.73
N THR A 178 31.90 32.77 16.67
CA THR A 178 31.45 32.06 15.48
C THR A 178 31.07 30.68 15.97
N THR A 179 29.79 30.49 16.28
CA THR A 179 29.22 29.19 16.56
C THR A 179 29.24 28.46 15.22
N GLU A 180 30.36 27.81 14.92
CA GLU A 180 30.42 26.79 13.89
C GLU A 180 29.51 25.66 14.36
N VAL A 181 28.24 25.72 13.96
CA VAL A 181 27.31 24.61 14.13
C VAL A 181 27.82 23.51 13.20
N SER A 182 28.66 22.63 13.76
CA SER A 182 28.97 21.34 13.17
C SER A 182 27.70 20.50 13.17
N SER A 183 26.79 20.80 12.24
CA SER A 183 25.55 20.08 12.03
C SER A 183 25.89 18.70 11.49
N THR A 184 25.97 17.72 12.38
CA THR A 184 26.08 16.32 11.95
C THR A 184 24.82 15.98 11.17
N LEU A 185 24.97 15.41 9.97
CA LEU A 185 23.84 14.95 9.16
C LEU A 185 23.09 13.84 9.92
N SER A 186 21.78 13.98 10.05
CA SER A 186 20.88 13.12 10.82
C SER A 186 19.67 12.73 9.98
N PHE A 187 19.37 11.43 10.00
CA PHE A 187 18.35 10.78 9.19
C PHE A 187 17.27 10.25 10.10
N ASP A 188 16.42 11.17 10.55
CA ASP A 188 15.32 10.84 11.44
C ASP A 188 14.01 11.11 10.70
N ALA A 189 13.09 10.17 10.76
CA ALA A 189 11.72 10.39 10.31
C ALA A 189 10.77 9.66 11.24
N GLN A 190 9.56 10.18 11.35
CA GLN A 190 8.47 9.54 12.08
C GLN A 190 7.38 9.13 11.11
N VAL A 191 6.93 7.87 11.21
CA VAL A 191 5.80 7.36 10.42
C VAL A 191 4.60 7.18 11.35
N GLY A 192 3.54 7.93 11.06
CA GLY A 192 2.22 7.82 11.65
C GLY A 192 1.27 7.04 10.77
N ILE A 193 0.32 6.33 11.39
CA ILE A 193 -0.77 5.63 10.72
C ILE A 193 -2.07 5.88 11.49
N ALA A 194 -3.17 6.09 10.77
CA ALA A 194 -4.49 6.29 11.32
C ALA A 194 -5.57 5.60 10.45
N ALA A 195 -6.61 5.07 11.10
CA ALA A 195 -7.81 4.55 10.45
C ALA A 195 -8.97 5.53 10.68
N SER A 196 -9.86 5.66 9.68
CA SER A 196 -11.07 6.50 9.80
C SER A 196 -12.05 6.00 10.86
N ALA A 197 -12.05 4.70 11.16
CA ALA A 197 -12.89 4.09 12.19
C ALA A 197 -12.20 2.86 12.82
N PRO A 198 -12.41 2.60 14.13
CA PRO A 198 -11.91 1.40 14.80
C PRO A 198 -12.79 0.16 14.55
N GLU A 199 -14.03 0.35 14.11
CA GLU A 199 -14.99 -0.72 13.80
C GLU A 199 -15.79 -0.36 12.54
N LEU A 200 -16.01 -1.34 11.65
CA LEU A 200 -16.79 -1.21 10.42
C LEU A 200 -17.68 -2.43 10.17
N ARG A 201 -18.71 -2.30 9.35
CA ARG A 201 -19.50 -3.42 8.81
C ARG A 201 -18.96 -3.91 7.49
N VAL A 202 -19.23 -5.18 7.16
CA VAL A 202 -18.95 -5.71 5.83
C VAL A 202 -19.63 -4.86 4.76
N GLY A 203 -18.85 -4.41 3.77
CA GLY A 203 -19.29 -3.53 2.70
C GLY A 203 -19.02 -2.04 2.92
N GLU A 204 -18.65 -1.61 4.14
CA GLU A 204 -18.23 -0.24 4.42
C GLU A 204 -16.79 0.02 3.95
N VAL A 205 -16.45 1.31 3.83
CA VAL A 205 -15.14 1.77 3.38
C VAL A 205 -14.35 2.28 4.57
N LEU A 206 -13.18 1.66 4.78
CA LEU A 206 -12.15 2.11 5.68
C LEU A 206 -11.16 2.98 4.91
N THR A 207 -10.83 4.14 5.48
CA THR A 207 -9.77 5.02 4.98
C THR A 207 -8.59 4.91 5.92
N VAL A 208 -7.45 4.42 5.41
CA VAL A 208 -6.20 4.33 6.18
C VAL A 208 -5.25 5.40 5.68
N THR A 209 -4.83 6.28 6.58
CA THR A 209 -3.95 7.41 6.28
C THR A 209 -2.57 7.13 6.89
N VAL A 210 -1.54 7.19 6.04
CA VAL A 210 -0.14 7.04 6.43
C VAL A 210 0.56 8.37 6.23
N THR A 211 1.21 8.88 7.28
CA THR A 211 1.91 10.15 7.27
C THR A 211 3.37 9.92 7.64
N ILE A 212 4.30 10.39 6.80
CA ILE A 212 5.72 10.47 7.14
C ILE A 212 6.10 11.91 7.41
N THR A 213 6.82 12.16 8.50
CA THR A 213 7.35 13.46 8.88
C THR A 213 8.87 13.39 8.92
N ASN A 214 9.55 14.28 8.20
CA ASN A 214 11.01 14.39 8.27
C ASN A 214 11.40 15.12 9.56
N THR A 215 12.06 14.44 10.48
CA THR A 215 12.55 15.03 11.74
C THR A 215 14.06 15.25 11.74
N GLY A 216 14.76 14.75 10.71
CA GLY A 216 16.19 14.89 10.49
C GLY A 216 16.50 16.14 9.66
N ASN A 217 17.79 16.42 9.47
CA ASN A 217 18.25 17.61 8.72
C ASN A 217 18.61 17.31 7.26
N VAL A 218 18.37 16.09 6.79
CA VAL A 218 18.58 15.69 5.39
C VAL A 218 17.25 15.53 4.68
N PRO A 219 17.06 16.15 3.49
CA PRO A 219 15.83 16.00 2.74
C PRO A 219 15.69 14.61 2.12
N PHE A 220 14.44 14.21 1.90
CA PHE A 220 14.06 12.98 1.23
C PHE A 220 13.64 13.28 -0.20
N ASP A 221 13.97 12.42 -1.15
CA ASP A 221 13.58 12.61 -2.57
C ASP A 221 12.54 11.62 -3.06
N HIS A 222 12.57 10.42 -2.49
CA HIS A 222 11.78 9.32 -2.99
C HIS A 222 11.13 8.58 -1.83
N LEU A 223 9.81 8.47 -1.89
CA LEU A 223 9.01 7.84 -0.84
C LEU A 223 8.23 6.68 -1.43
N ARG A 224 8.35 5.50 -0.82
CA ARG A 224 7.55 4.32 -1.14
C ARG A 224 6.77 3.84 0.07
N TYR A 225 5.45 3.88 -0.02
CA TYR A 225 4.51 3.51 1.05
C TYR A 225 3.99 2.09 0.86
N GLN A 226 3.97 1.33 1.94
CA GLN A 226 3.42 -0.02 1.97
C GLN A 226 2.55 -0.22 3.22
N LEU A 227 1.34 -0.73 3.03
CA LEU A 227 0.45 -1.12 4.12
C LEU A 227 0.62 -2.62 4.42
N VAL A 228 0.89 -2.98 5.67
CA VAL A 228 1.27 -4.33 6.09
C VAL A 228 0.31 -4.82 7.18
N GLY A 229 -0.05 -6.12 7.17
CA GLY A 229 -0.91 -6.70 8.22
C GLY A 229 -1.90 -7.80 7.82
N GLU A 230 -1.65 -8.59 6.77
CA GLU A 230 -2.55 -9.67 6.29
C GLU A 230 -4.02 -9.22 6.06
N TRP A 231 -4.19 -7.95 5.72
CA TRP A 231 -5.50 -7.30 5.57
C TRP A 231 -6.19 -7.65 4.25
N GLU A 232 -5.47 -8.19 3.27
CA GLU A 232 -5.91 -8.44 1.90
C GLU A 232 -7.02 -9.50 1.80
N GLN A 233 -7.21 -10.32 2.83
CA GLN A 233 -8.33 -11.27 2.92
C GLN A 233 -9.62 -10.62 3.47
N PHE A 234 -9.48 -9.53 4.23
CA PHE A 234 -10.58 -8.83 4.90
C PHE A 234 -11.03 -7.58 4.15
N PHE A 235 -10.14 -7.02 3.33
CA PHE A 235 -10.39 -5.81 2.56
C PHE A 235 -10.00 -5.95 1.10
N THR A 236 -10.68 -5.21 0.23
CA THR A 236 -10.25 -4.95 -1.15
C THR A 236 -9.93 -3.48 -1.33
N VAL A 237 -8.87 -3.18 -2.07
CA VAL A 237 -8.55 -1.80 -2.47
C VAL A 237 -9.62 -1.30 -3.45
N ILE A 238 -10.20 -0.14 -3.18
CA ILE A 238 -11.21 0.50 -4.05
C ILE A 238 -10.56 1.53 -4.98
N ALA A 239 -9.55 2.23 -4.45
CA ALA A 239 -8.74 3.19 -5.18
C ALA A 239 -7.27 2.88 -4.90
N GLU A 240 -6.50 2.57 -5.94
CA GLU A 240 -5.05 2.35 -5.83
C GLU A 240 -4.38 3.71 -5.57
N PRO A 241 -3.77 3.93 -4.39
CA PRO A 241 -3.03 5.16 -4.18
C PRO A 241 -1.72 5.14 -4.96
N ALA A 242 -1.24 6.32 -5.35
CA ALA A 242 0.16 6.47 -5.70
C ALA A 242 0.97 6.08 -4.44
N THR A 243 1.63 4.94 -4.48
CA THR A 243 2.45 4.47 -3.35
C THR A 243 3.90 4.89 -3.50
N GLU A 244 4.27 5.42 -4.66
CA GLU A 244 5.61 5.92 -4.98
C GLU A 244 5.49 7.41 -5.30
N HIS A 245 6.28 8.24 -4.62
CA HIS A 245 6.31 9.68 -4.81
C HIS A 245 7.75 10.14 -4.95
N GLU A 246 8.03 10.85 -6.04
CA GLU A 246 9.25 11.62 -6.23
C GLU A 246 8.95 13.04 -5.75
N ILE A 247 9.30 13.33 -4.51
CA ILE A 247 9.01 14.60 -3.84
C ILE A 247 10.10 14.91 -2.83
N GLU A 248 10.57 16.15 -2.86
CA GLU A 248 11.49 16.67 -1.86
C GLU A 248 10.74 16.96 -0.56
N VAL A 249 11.12 16.29 0.54
CA VAL A 249 10.54 16.52 1.88
C VAL A 249 11.58 17.14 2.79
N LEU A 250 11.40 18.42 3.11
CA LEU A 250 12.32 19.18 3.95
C LEU A 250 12.14 18.86 5.44
N ASN A 251 13.11 19.27 6.27
CA ASN A 251 13.01 19.14 7.73
C ASN A 251 11.71 19.78 8.24
N GLY A 252 10.97 19.02 9.06
CA GLY A 252 9.70 19.42 9.66
C GLY A 252 8.49 19.28 8.72
N GLU A 253 8.70 18.98 7.44
CA GLU A 253 7.63 18.73 6.49
C GLU A 253 7.08 17.31 6.63
N SER A 254 5.80 17.15 6.26
CA SER A 254 5.13 15.86 6.28
C SER A 254 4.46 15.56 4.95
N GLN A 255 4.55 14.31 4.50
CA GLN A 255 3.85 13.79 3.35
C GLN A 255 2.87 12.71 3.78
N THR A 256 1.72 12.63 3.09
CA THR A 256 0.63 11.74 3.50
C THR A 256 0.05 11.00 2.30
N VAL A 257 -0.25 9.72 2.49
CA VAL A 257 -0.92 8.85 1.51
C VAL A 257 -2.14 8.20 2.16
N THR A 258 -3.19 8.04 1.38
CA THR A 258 -4.45 7.47 1.84
C THR A 258 -4.80 6.21 1.05
N PHE A 259 -5.13 5.13 1.76
CA PHE A 259 -5.61 3.87 1.21
C PHE A 259 -7.11 3.77 1.45
N GLU A 260 -7.90 3.57 0.39
CA GLU A 260 -9.34 3.33 0.50
C GLU A 260 -9.66 1.85 0.33
N LEU A 261 -10.14 1.24 1.41
CA LEU A 261 -10.30 -0.19 1.57
C LEU A 261 -11.77 -0.54 1.83
N LYS A 262 -12.37 -1.44 1.03
CA LYS A 262 -13.72 -1.94 1.31
C LYS A 262 -13.66 -3.21 2.14
N ALA A 263 -14.37 -3.23 3.26
CA ALA A 263 -14.53 -4.44 4.08
C ALA A 263 -15.30 -5.52 3.29
N ILE A 264 -14.76 -6.74 3.23
CA ILE A 264 -15.36 -7.89 2.53
C ILE A 264 -15.55 -9.12 3.42
N GLN A 265 -14.88 -9.19 4.57
CA GLN A 265 -14.97 -10.30 5.51
C GLN A 265 -14.85 -9.79 6.95
N THR A 266 -15.54 -10.43 7.89
CA THR A 266 -15.47 -10.13 9.31
C THR A 266 -14.16 -10.60 9.93
N GLY A 267 -13.66 -9.87 10.93
CA GLY A 267 -12.40 -10.18 11.59
C GLY A 267 -11.85 -9.00 12.37
N VAL A 268 -10.76 -9.22 13.09
CA VAL A 268 -9.97 -8.16 13.73
C VAL A 268 -8.64 -8.10 13.00
N ILE A 269 -8.31 -6.94 12.45
CA ILE A 269 -7.19 -6.73 11.54
C ILE A 269 -6.28 -5.67 12.12
N GLN A 270 -4.97 -5.94 12.08
CA GLN A 270 -3.95 -5.01 12.56
C GLN A 270 -3.15 -4.47 11.36
N PHE A 271 -3.12 -3.15 11.24
CA PHE A 271 -2.39 -2.42 10.21
C PHE A 271 -1.13 -1.80 10.80
N HIS A 272 -0.02 -1.92 10.09
CA HIS A 272 1.13 -1.04 10.23
C HIS A 272 1.58 -0.59 8.84
N ALA A 273 2.36 0.49 8.79
CA ALA A 273 2.86 1.02 7.54
C ALA A 273 4.39 0.98 7.52
N ASP A 274 4.95 0.56 6.41
CA ASP A 274 6.37 0.71 6.11
C ASP A 274 6.54 1.78 5.03
N VAL A 275 7.43 2.72 5.26
CA VAL A 275 7.82 3.75 4.29
C VAL A 275 9.29 3.60 3.99
N THR A 276 9.63 3.34 2.73
CA THR A 276 11.03 3.36 2.26
C THR A 276 11.35 4.74 1.72
N VAL A 277 12.48 5.30 2.15
CA VAL A 277 12.89 6.66 1.86
C VAL A 277 14.29 6.66 1.24
N ASP A 278 14.48 7.39 0.14
CA ASP A 278 15.81 7.69 -0.40
C ASP A 278 16.23 9.12 -0.03
N THR A 279 17.48 9.27 0.42
CA THR A 279 18.06 10.56 0.82
C THR A 279 18.79 11.24 -0.34
N GLN A 280 18.86 12.58 -0.31
CA GLN A 280 19.64 13.40 -1.25
C GLN A 280 21.16 13.34 -1.09
N GLU A 281 21.68 12.34 -0.39
CA GLU A 281 23.12 12.20 -0.25
C GLU A 281 23.77 11.66 -1.51
N GLU A 282 25.07 11.87 -1.66
CA GLU A 282 25.86 11.24 -2.72
C GLU A 282 26.86 10.26 -2.09
N PRO A 283 26.62 8.93 -2.19
CA PRO A 283 25.52 8.25 -2.88
C PRO A 283 24.20 8.27 -2.08
N PRO A 284 23.03 8.15 -2.75
CA PRO A 284 21.73 8.17 -2.08
C PRO A 284 21.60 6.95 -1.16
N VAL A 285 21.05 7.16 0.03
CA VAL A 285 20.88 6.11 1.03
C VAL A 285 19.41 5.77 1.18
N THR A 286 19.06 4.52 0.84
CA THR A 286 17.71 3.98 1.05
C THR A 286 17.53 3.49 2.49
N LYS A 287 16.49 3.95 3.18
CA LYS A 287 16.16 3.55 4.56
C LYS A 287 14.69 3.16 4.70
N PRO A 288 14.36 1.96 5.23
CA PRO A 288 13.01 1.59 5.60
C PRO A 288 12.65 2.13 6.99
N ILE A 289 11.44 2.66 7.13
CA ILE A 289 10.93 3.26 8.36
C ILE A 289 9.52 2.72 8.60
N SER A 290 9.33 2.00 9.71
CA SER A 290 8.03 1.44 10.08
C SER A 290 7.25 2.40 10.98
N SER A 291 5.92 2.32 10.93
CA SER A 291 5.04 3.10 11.79
C SER A 291 5.24 2.77 13.25
N GLU A 292 5.24 3.80 14.11
CA GLU A 292 5.43 3.62 15.56
C GLU A 292 4.23 2.89 16.21
N LYS A 293 3.06 3.03 15.61
CA LYS A 293 1.80 2.44 16.08
C LYS A 293 1.34 1.34 15.14
N VAL A 294 0.60 0.40 15.73
CA VAL A 294 -0.24 -0.56 15.03
C VAL A 294 -1.68 -0.13 15.22
N VAL A 295 -2.44 -0.06 14.13
CA VAL A 295 -3.85 0.33 14.14
C VAL A 295 -4.69 -0.94 14.03
N GLU A 296 -5.53 -1.19 15.02
CA GLU A 296 -6.45 -2.32 15.02
C GLU A 296 -7.84 -1.88 14.55
N VAL A 297 -8.44 -2.66 13.65
CA VAL A 297 -9.78 -2.41 13.09
C VAL A 297 -10.58 -3.70 13.15
N SER A 298 -11.80 -3.61 13.69
CA SER A 298 -12.76 -4.72 13.74
C SER A 298 -13.77 -4.61 12.61
N VAL A 299 -13.97 -5.69 11.85
CA VAL A 299 -15.03 -5.80 10.85
C VAL A 299 -16.11 -6.75 11.35
N VAL A 300 -17.33 -6.24 11.48
CA VAL A 300 -18.52 -6.97 11.94
C VAL A 300 -19.53 -7.16 10.81
N GLU A 301 -20.53 -8.02 11.01
CA GLU A 301 -21.58 -8.30 10.00
C GLU A 301 -22.51 -7.10 9.71
#